data_AF-A0A524QGN5-F1
#
_entry.id   AF-A0A524QGN5-F1
#
_cell.length_a   1.000
_cell.length_b   1.000
_cell.length_c   1.000
_cell.angle_alpha   90.00
_cell.angle_beta   90.00
_cell.angle_gamma   90.00
#
_symmetry.space_group_name_H-M   'P 1'
#
loop_
_entity.id
_entity.type
_entity.pdbx_description
1 polymer ?
#
loop_
_entity_poly.entity_id
_entity_poly.type
_entity_poly.pdbx_seq_one_letter_code
_entity_poly.pdbx_strand_id
1 'polypeptide(L)'
;MKDRKLKKKIKVSGVTHQVGTGWLAPMPDMRDYTGRHSEIRMFNKKLGLPGEDKDLPAKVDLRQWCSPVEDQGKLGSCAAQAAAGVVEYFERRAYGKYI
;
A
#
# COMPACT_ATOMS: atom_id res chain seq x y z
N MET A 1 16.82 -22.40 -11.39
CA MET A 1 16.13 -21.09 -11.22
C MET A 1 17.06 -20.02 -11.75
N LYS A 2 16.86 -19.60 -13.00
CA LYS A 2 17.75 -18.67 -13.72
C LYS A 2 17.69 -17.28 -13.10
N ASP A 3 18.84 -16.61 -13.09
CA ASP A 3 19.13 -15.25 -12.62
C ASP A 3 17.98 -14.26 -12.73
N ARG A 4 17.12 -14.20 -11.70
CA ARG A 4 16.14 -13.12 -11.59
C ARG A 4 16.94 -11.89 -11.17
N LYS A 5 17.28 -11.01 -12.12
CA LYS A 5 17.89 -9.70 -11.82
C LYS A 5 16.89 -8.88 -11.00
N LEU A 6 16.96 -9.03 -9.67
CA LEU A 6 16.22 -8.24 -8.71
C LEU A 6 16.61 -6.77 -8.87
N LYS A 7 15.65 -5.85 -8.72
CA LYS A 7 15.88 -4.39 -8.65
C LYS A 7 16.50 -3.77 -9.93
N LYS A 8 16.02 -4.17 -11.11
CA LYS A 8 16.39 -3.50 -12.38
C LYS A 8 16.07 -2.01 -12.32
N LYS A 9 17.06 -1.18 -12.63
CA LYS A 9 16.91 0.27 -12.76
C LYS A 9 16.59 0.67 -14.20
N ILE A 10 15.73 1.68 -14.37
CA ILE A 10 15.33 2.22 -15.68
C ILE A 10 15.44 3.76 -15.68
N LYS A 11 15.56 4.34 -16.87
CA LYS A 11 15.44 5.79 -17.08
C LYS A 11 14.00 6.09 -17.53
N VAL A 12 13.38 7.08 -16.92
CA VAL A 12 12.02 7.52 -17.24
C VAL A 12 12.08 8.98 -17.66
N SER A 13 11.32 9.35 -18.69
CA SER A 13 11.20 10.73 -19.16
C SER A 13 10.73 11.65 -18.02
N GLY A 14 11.39 12.80 -17.86
CA GLY A 14 11.04 13.79 -16.83
C GLY A 14 11.63 13.54 -15.45
N VAL A 15 12.35 12.42 -15.23
CA VAL A 15 13.03 12.12 -13.96
C VAL A 15 14.54 12.30 -14.11
N THR A 16 15.15 13.05 -13.21
CA THR A 16 16.60 13.41 -13.25
C THR A 16 17.52 12.25 -12.89
N HIS A 17 16.98 11.13 -12.41
CA HIS A 17 17.74 9.99 -11.93
C HIS A 17 17.14 8.66 -12.39
N GLN A 18 17.93 7.58 -12.28
CA GLN A 18 17.43 6.23 -12.55
C GLN A 18 16.50 5.76 -11.44
N VAL A 19 15.33 5.27 -11.84
CA VAL A 19 14.30 4.78 -10.93
C VAL A 19 14.24 3.26 -10.95
N GLY A 20 13.65 2.68 -9.90
CA GLY A 20 13.35 1.25 -9.85
C GLY A 20 12.72 0.88 -8.51
N THR A 21 12.09 -0.30 -8.45
CA THR A 21 11.40 -0.77 -7.25
C THR A 21 12.34 -1.55 -6.33
N GLY A 22 11.95 -1.69 -5.07
CA GLY A 22 12.67 -2.52 -4.09
C GLY A 22 11.83 -3.64 -3.48
N TRP A 23 10.60 -3.85 -3.96
CA TRP A 23 9.71 -4.89 -3.44
C TRP A 23 10.31 -6.29 -3.61
N LEU A 24 10.16 -7.09 -2.56
CA LEU A 24 10.49 -8.51 -2.53
C LEU A 24 9.23 -9.25 -2.09
N ALA A 25 8.99 -10.43 -2.69
CA ALA A 25 7.85 -11.24 -2.30
C ALA A 25 8.01 -11.67 -0.83
N PRO A 26 6.96 -11.52 0.02
CA PRO A 26 7.02 -12.01 1.38
C PRO A 26 7.09 -13.54 1.38
N MET A 27 7.77 -14.10 2.39
CA MET A 27 7.69 -15.52 2.68
C MET A 27 6.34 -15.81 3.33
N PRO A 28 5.67 -16.93 2.98
CA PRO A 28 4.41 -17.28 3.63
C PRO A 28 4.64 -17.58 5.12
N ASP A 29 3.75 -17.08 5.97
CA ASP A 29 3.73 -17.38 7.40
C ASP A 29 2.35 -17.91 7.80
N MET A 30 2.30 -19.03 8.54
CA MET A 30 1.04 -19.60 9.02
C MET A 30 0.31 -18.70 10.03
N ARG A 31 1.00 -17.70 10.58
CA ARG A 31 0.46 -16.71 11.52
C ARG A 31 -0.20 -15.53 10.81
N ASP A 32 -0.12 -15.44 9.47
CA ASP A 32 -0.73 -14.34 8.72
C ASP A 32 -2.25 -14.36 8.83
N TYR A 33 -2.84 -13.23 9.26
CA TYR A 33 -4.28 -13.12 9.40
C TYR A 33 -4.95 -12.99 8.03
N THR A 34 -5.96 -13.83 7.80
CA THR A 34 -6.84 -13.72 6.64
C THR A 34 -8.13 -12.99 7.02
N GLY A 35 -8.94 -12.61 6.02
CA GLY A 35 -10.28 -12.04 6.27
C GLY A 35 -11.20 -12.95 7.10
N ARG A 36 -10.90 -14.25 7.16
CA ARG A 36 -11.67 -15.24 7.93
C ARG A 36 -11.19 -15.39 9.39
N HIS A 37 -10.05 -14.79 9.76
CA HIS A 37 -9.52 -14.87 11.11
C HIS A 37 -10.50 -14.25 12.12
N SER A 38 -10.72 -14.90 13.26
CA SER A 38 -11.76 -14.53 14.23
C SER A 38 -11.62 -13.10 14.75
N GLU A 39 -10.38 -12.67 15.02
CA GLU A 39 -10.08 -11.30 15.46
C GLU A 39 -10.40 -10.27 14.37
N ILE A 40 -10.03 -10.53 13.11
CA ILE A 40 -10.34 -9.65 11.98
C ILE A 40 -11.85 -9.52 11.80
N ARG A 41 -12.60 -10.62 11.90
CA ARG A 41 -14.07 -10.59 11.82
C ARG A 41 -14.68 -9.75 12.95
N MET A 42 -14.13 -9.84 14.16
CA MET A 42 -14.57 -9.05 15.30
C MET A 42 -14.33 -7.55 15.07
N PHE A 43 -13.14 -7.17 14.59
CA PHE A 43 -12.83 -5.78 14.24
C PHE A 43 -13.72 -5.24 13.12
N ASN A 44 -13.92 -6.00 12.05
CA ASN A 44 -14.77 -5.59 10.94
C ASN A 44 -16.21 -5.34 11.39
N LYS A 45 -16.75 -6.20 12.27
CA LYS A 45 -18.07 -6.00 12.88
C LYS A 45 -18.13 -4.72 13.70
N LYS A 46 -17.10 -4.44 14.51
CA LYS A 46 -17.01 -3.21 15.33
C LYS A 46 -16.95 -1.94 14.48
N LEU A 47 -16.27 -2.01 13.33
CA LEU A 47 -16.14 -0.90 12.38
C LEU A 47 -17.35 -0.75 11.43
N GLY A 48 -18.35 -1.63 11.53
CA GLY A 48 -19.51 -1.63 10.63
C GLY A 48 -19.15 -1.95 9.17
N LEU A 49 -18.02 -2.61 8.94
CA LEU A 49 -17.59 -2.97 7.59
C LEU A 49 -18.49 -4.06 7.01
N PRO A 50 -18.87 -3.94 5.74
CA PRO A 50 -19.69 -4.94 5.08
C PRO A 50 -18.98 -6.30 5.00
N GLY A 51 -19.76 -7.38 5.05
CA GLY A 51 -19.27 -8.73 4.76
C GLY A 51 -18.89 -8.91 3.29
N GLU A 52 -18.39 -10.09 2.94
CA GLU A 52 -17.88 -10.42 1.59
C GLU A 52 -18.95 -10.29 0.48
N ASP A 53 -20.25 -10.33 0.82
CA ASP A 53 -21.38 -10.36 -0.11
C ASP A 53 -22.02 -9.00 -0.43
N LYS A 54 -21.24 -7.91 -0.53
CA LYS A 54 -21.78 -6.61 -0.96
C LYS A 54 -21.35 -6.23 -2.36
N ASP A 55 -22.31 -5.77 -3.15
CA ASP A 55 -22.07 -5.15 -4.44
C ASP A 55 -21.16 -3.93 -4.27
N LEU A 56 -19.98 -4.01 -4.87
CA LEU A 56 -19.04 -2.90 -4.87
C LEU A 56 -19.55 -1.82 -5.85
N PRO A 57 -19.40 -0.53 -5.51
CA PRO A 57 -19.69 0.53 -6.45
C PRO A 57 -18.79 0.41 -7.69
N ALA A 58 -19.32 0.78 -8.85
CA ALA A 58 -18.57 0.75 -10.12
C ALA A 58 -17.30 1.63 -10.10
N LYS A 59 -17.26 2.65 -9.22
CA LYS A 59 -16.13 3.57 -9.09
C LYS A 59 -16.06 4.15 -7.67
N VAL A 60 -14.85 4.27 -7.13
CA VAL A 60 -14.53 4.96 -5.88
C VAL A 60 -13.31 5.86 -6.10
N ASP A 61 -13.36 7.09 -5.60
CA ASP A 61 -12.21 7.98 -5.55
C ASP A 61 -11.81 8.26 -4.10
N LEU A 62 -10.62 7.83 -3.72
CA LEU A 62 -10.07 7.98 -2.37
C LEU A 62 -8.99 9.07 -2.29
N ARG A 63 -8.63 9.71 -3.42
CA ARG A 63 -7.46 10.60 -3.52
C ARG A 63 -7.54 11.83 -2.63
N GLN A 64 -8.75 12.26 -2.25
CA GLN A 64 -8.96 13.38 -1.34
C GLN A 64 -8.29 13.20 0.04
N TRP A 65 -8.02 11.96 0.43
CA TRP A 65 -7.33 11.61 1.68
C TRP A 65 -5.88 11.16 1.49
N CYS A 66 -5.38 11.06 0.25
CA CYS A 66 -3.98 10.73 0.01
C CYS A 66 -3.11 11.99 0.13
N SER A 67 -1.92 11.88 0.71
CA SER A 67 -0.87 12.90 0.62
C SER A 67 -0.40 13.10 -0.84
N PRO A 68 0.31 14.20 -1.15
CA PRO A 68 0.96 14.36 -2.44
C PRO A 68 1.90 13.18 -2.77
N VAL A 69 2.07 12.89 -4.05
CA VAL A 69 2.96 11.79 -4.48
C VAL A 69 4.42 12.13 -4.16
N GLU A 70 5.07 11.24 -3.43
CA GLU A 70 6.49 11.36 -3.06
C GLU A 70 7.45 10.75 -4.09
N ASP A 71 8.67 11.28 -4.11
CA ASP A 71 9.78 10.73 -4.89
C ASP A 71 10.67 9.84 -3.99
N GLN A 72 10.61 8.52 -4.20
CA GLN A 72 11.48 7.55 -3.52
C GLN A 72 12.98 7.74 -3.84
N GLY A 73 13.28 8.51 -4.89
CA GLY A 73 14.63 8.75 -5.37
C GLY A 73 15.29 7.49 -5.91
N LYS A 74 16.61 7.42 -5.71
CA LYS A 74 17.43 6.27 -6.14
C LYS A 74 17.27 5.06 -5.22
N LEU A 75 16.66 5.23 -4.05
CA LEU A 75 16.47 4.19 -3.03
C LEU A 75 15.35 3.24 -3.47
N GLY A 76 15.53 1.94 -3.27
CA GLY A 76 14.46 0.96 -3.51
C GLY A 76 13.42 0.96 -2.39
N SER A 77 12.92 2.12 -1.98
CA SER A 77 12.10 2.31 -0.77
C SER A 77 10.59 2.21 -0.99
N CYS A 78 10.14 1.70 -2.15
CA CYS A 78 8.71 1.65 -2.50
C CYS A 78 7.81 0.99 -1.44
N ALA A 79 8.29 -0.03 -0.72
CA ALA A 79 7.54 -0.66 0.36
C ALA A 79 7.39 0.26 1.60
N ALA A 80 8.45 1.01 1.94
CA ALA A 80 8.41 1.97 3.03
C ALA A 80 7.51 3.17 2.69
N GLN A 81 7.62 3.68 1.46
CA GLN A 81 6.75 4.72 0.90
C GLN A 81 5.27 4.30 0.90
N ALA A 82 4.96 3.06 0.48
CA ALA A 82 3.59 2.55 0.54
C ALA A 82 3.07 2.45 2.00
N ALA A 83 3.92 2.06 2.95
CA ALA A 83 3.55 2.01 4.36
C ALA A 83 3.29 3.42 4.93
N ALA A 84 4.16 4.40 4.64
CA ALA A 84 3.97 5.80 5.02
C ALA A 84 2.66 6.35 4.45
N GLY A 85 2.40 6.15 3.16
CA GLY A 85 1.17 6.59 2.51
C GLY A 85 -0.12 6.02 3.12
N VAL A 86 -0.10 4.80 3.65
CA VAL A 86 -1.25 4.24 4.39
C VAL A 86 -1.46 4.98 5.72
N VAL A 87 -0.39 5.27 6.46
CA VAL A 87 -0.46 6.02 7.72
C VAL A 87 -1.00 7.43 7.45
N GLU A 88 -0.41 8.14 6.50
CA GLU A 88 -0.81 9.49 6.10
C GLU A 88 -2.25 9.54 5.59
N TYR A 89 -2.68 8.51 4.85
CA TYR A 89 -4.07 8.41 4.41
C TYR A 89 -5.04 8.43 5.59
N PHE A 90 -4.78 7.62 6.63
CA PHE A 90 -5.65 7.56 7.79
C PHE A 90 -5.54 8.81 8.67
N GLU A 91 -4.36 9.42 8.79
CA GLU A 91 -4.22 10.71 9.47
C GLU A 91 -5.01 11.81 8.77
N ARG A 92 -4.90 11.91 7.44
CA ARG A 92 -5.60 12.93 6.67
C ARG A 92 -7.10 12.70 6.69
N ARG A 93 -7.54 11.44 6.65
CA ARG A 93 -8.95 11.07 6.75
C ARG A 93 -9.55 11.36 8.13
N ALA A 94 -8.78 11.19 9.21
CA ALA A 94 -9.26 11.39 10.57
C ALA A 94 -9.14 12.86 11.05
N TYR A 95 -8.07 13.55 10.66
CA TYR A 95 -7.67 14.84 11.26
C TYR A 95 -7.42 15.94 10.24
N GLY A 96 -7.50 15.67 8.93
CA GLY A 96 -7.25 16.65 7.88
C GLY A 96 -5.77 17.06 7.73
N LYS A 97 -4.83 16.35 8.36
CA LYS A 97 -3.39 16.57 8.28
C LYS A 97 -2.65 15.26 7.97
N TYR A 98 -1.43 15.36 7.48
CA TYR A 98 -0.50 14.23 7.27
C TYR A 98 0.92 14.68 7.68
N ILE A 99 1.80 13.72 7.95
CA ILE A 99 3.20 13.94 8.38
C ILE A 99 4.06 14.51 7.24
#